data_AF-A0A8W8LL45-F1
#
_entry.id   AF-A0A8W8LL45-F1
#
_cell.length_a   1.000
_cell.length_b   1.000
_cell.length_c   1.000
_cell.angle_alpha   90.00
_cell.angle_beta   90.00
_cell.angle_gamma   90.00
#
_symmetry.space_group_name_H-M   'P 1'
#
loop_
_entity.id
_entity.type
_entity.pdbx_description
1 polymer ?
#
loop_
_entity_poly.entity_id
_entity_poly.type
_entity_poly.pdbx_seq_one_letter_code
_entity_poly.pdbx_strand_id
1 'polypeptide(L)' 'CDEPMYVKLVEALCAEHGINLMKVDDNKKLGEWAGLCKIDKEGKARKVVGCSCVVVKDYGKESQALDVLNDYFRSKK' A
#
# COMPACT_ATOMS: atom_id res chain seq x y z
N CYS A 1 -8.72 4.80 -6.91
CA CYS A 1 -8.30 5.12 -8.28
C CYS A 1 -9.55 5.05 -9.13
N ASP A 2 -9.89 6.12 -9.83
CA ASP A 2 -11.17 6.25 -10.54
C ASP A 2 -11.15 5.57 -11.91
N GLU A 3 -9.96 5.16 -12.38
CA GLU A 3 -9.79 4.47 -13.66
C GLU A 3 -9.90 2.94 -13.48
N PRO A 4 -10.99 2.30 -13.92
CA PRO A 4 -11.20 0.87 -13.70
C PRO A 4 -10.18 0.00 -14.45
N MET A 5 -9.63 0.48 -15.57
CA MET A 5 -8.61 -0.25 -16.32
C MET A 5 -7.30 -0.37 -15.55
N TYR A 6 -6.95 0.67 -14.78
CA TYR A 6 -5.76 0.67 -13.94
C TYR A 6 -5.87 -0.36 -12.81
N VAL A 7 -7.03 -0.43 -12.14
CA VAL A 7 -7.27 -1.40 -11.07
C VAL A 7 -7.19 -2.83 -11.60
N LYS A 8 -7.85 -3.10 -12.74
CA LYS A 8 -7.82 -4.42 -13.37
C LYS A 8 -6.41 -4.86 -13.78
N LEU A 9 -5.60 -3.94 -14.31
CA LEU A 9 -4.23 -4.23 -14.69
C LEU A 9 -3.40 -4.67 -13.47
N VAL A 10 -3.50 -3.94 -12.36
CA VAL A 10 -2.77 -4.27 -11.13
C VAL A 10 -3.25 -5.59 -10.54
N GLU A 11 -4.57 -5.83 -10.50
CA GLU A 11 -5.13 -7.10 -10.02
C GLU A 11 -4.67 -8.30 -10.85
N ALA A 12 -4.69 -8.19 -12.18
CA ALA A 12 -4.25 -9.25 -13.08
C ALA A 12 -2.76 -9.56 -12.91
N LEU A 13 -1.90 -8.52 -12.88
CA LEU A 13 -0.46 -8.71 -12.68
C LEU A 13 -0.15 -9.35 -11.32
N CYS A 14 -0.83 -8.92 -10.25
CA CYS A 14 -0.64 -9.52 -8.93
C CYS A 14 -1.10 -10.98 -8.90
N ALA A 15 -2.20 -11.33 -9.58
CA ALA A 15 -2.69 -12.70 -9.68
C ALA A 15 -1.74 -13.62 -10.47
N GLU A 16 -1.22 -13.17 -11.61
CA GLU A 16 -0.29 -13.97 -12.44
C GLU A 16 1.05 -14.22 -11.75
N HIS A 17 1.59 -13.22 -11.06
CA HIS A 17 2.88 -13.33 -10.37
C HIS A 17 2.77 -13.88 -8.93
N GLY A 18 1.56 -14.21 -8.45
CA GLY A 18 1.34 -14.75 -7.11
C GLY A 18 1.67 -13.75 -5.99
N ILE A 19 1.55 -12.45 -6.25
CA ILE A 19 1.86 -11.37 -5.31
C ILE A 19 0.60 -11.06 -4.50
N ASN A 20 0.74 -10.98 -3.17
CA ASN A 20 -0.36 -10.61 -2.30
C ASN A 20 -0.79 -9.16 -2.54
N LEU A 21 -2.10 -8.94 -2.68
CA LEU A 21 -2.68 -7.61 -2.94
C LEU A 21 -3.54 -7.15 -1.76
N MET A 22 -3.27 -5.94 -1.26
CA MET A 22 -4.08 -5.27 -0.24
C MET A 22 -4.79 -4.07 -0.88
N LYS A 23 -6.10 -3.97 -0.68
CA LYS A 23 -6.92 -2.82 -1.12
C LYS A 23 -7.09 -1.84 0.05
N VAL A 24 -6.95 -0.56 -0.24
CA VAL A 24 -7.13 0.55 0.71
C VAL A 24 -8.16 1.52 0.12
N ASP A 25 -9.07 2.02 0.96
CA ASP A 25 -10.20 2.85 0.51
C ASP A 25 -9.78 4.23 -0.01
N ASP A 26 -8.80 4.87 0.64
CA ASP A 26 -8.37 6.25 0.35
C ASP A 26 -6.94 6.32 -0.22
N ASN A 27 -6.81 6.90 -1.41
CA ASN A 27 -5.50 7.16 -2.03
C ASN A 27 -4.61 8.14 -1.23
N LYS A 28 -5.21 9.07 -0.50
CA LYS A 28 -4.50 10.02 0.36
C LYS A 28 -3.93 9.33 1.60
N LYS A 29 -4.67 8.41 2.23
CA LYS A 29 -4.15 7.61 3.34
C LYS A 29 -2.98 6.75 2.88
N LEU A 30 -3.11 6.11 1.72
CA LEU A 30 -2.02 5.33 1.13
C LEU A 30 -0.78 6.20 0.85
N GLY A 31 -0.99 7.41 0.31
CA GLY A 31 0.08 8.38 0.09
C GLY A 31 0.78 8.82 1.38
N GLU A 32 0.02 9.06 2.44
CA GLU A 32 0.57 9.37 3.76
C GLU A 32 1.41 8.21 4.32
N TRP A 33 0.91 6.98 4.24
CA TRP A 33 1.64 5.77 4.66
C TRP A 33 2.91 5.52 3.85
N ALA A 34 2.88 5.85 2.56
CA ALA A 34 4.06 5.80 1.69
C ALA A 34 5.06 6.95 1.95
N GLY A 35 4.76 7.87 2.87
CA GLY A 35 5.61 9.03 3.17
C GLY A 35 5.52 10.15 2.13
N LEU A 36 4.53 10.13 1.23
CA LEU A 36 4.27 11.18 0.24
C LEU A 36 3.52 12.37 0.88
N CYS A 37 3.98 12.82 2.04
CA CYS A 37 3.44 13.97 2.75
C CYS A 37 4.56 14.86 3.28
N LYS A 38 4.24 16.13 3.54
CA LYS A 38 5.13 17.04 4.26
C LYS A 38 4.69 17.12 5.72
N ILE A 39 5.61 16.92 6.64
CA ILE A 39 5.30 16.98 8.07
C ILE A 39 5.59 18.41 8.55
N ASP A 40 4.59 19.07 9.12
CA ASP A 40 4.77 20.37 9.79
C ASP A 40 5.46 20.20 11.16
N LYS A 41 5.93 21.29 11.76
CA LYS A 41 6.68 21.26 13.04
C LYS A 41 5.91 20.62 14.22
N GLU A 42 4.59 20.56 14.13
CA GLU A 42 3.70 19.92 15.10
C GLU A 42 3.44 18.42 14.82
N GLY A 43 4.10 17.83 13.83
CA GLY A 43 3.96 16.40 13.48
C GLY A 43 2.72 16.08 12.63
N LYS A 44 1.95 17.08 12.20
CA LYS A 44 0.77 16.88 11.34
C LYS A 44 1.17 16.78 9.87
N ALA A 45 0.64 15.77 9.18
CA ALA A 45 0.82 15.57 7.75
C ALA A 45 0.04 16.61 6.94
N ARG A 46 0.76 17.33 6.07
CA ARG A 46 0.25 18.42 5.24
C ARG A 46 0.76 18.23 3.81
N LYS A 47 0.00 18.71 2.82
CA LYS A 47 0.29 18.49 1.38
C LYS A 47 0.50 17.01 1.03
N VAL A 48 -0.41 16.14 1.49
CA VAL A 48 -0.39 14.71 1.16
C VAL A 48 -0.68 14.52 -0.32
N VAL A 49 0.24 13.87 -1.03
CA VAL A 49 0.08 13.46 -2.42
C VAL A 49 -0.59 12.09 -2.43
N GLY A 50 -1.71 11.97 -3.14
CA GLY A 50 -2.41 10.69 -3.26
C GLY A 50 -1.56 9.66 -4.01
N CYS A 51 -1.55 8.42 -3.52
CA CYS A 51 -0.90 7.30 -4.17
C CYS A 51 -1.94 6.31 -4.68
N SER A 52 -1.78 5.84 -5.91
CA SER A 52 -2.69 4.84 -6.50
C SER A 52 -2.21 3.40 -6.29
N CYS A 53 -0.89 3.17 -6.30
CA CYS A 53 -0.31 1.86 -6.01
C CYS A 53 1.08 2.02 -5.37
N VAL A 54 1.42 1.09 -4.48
CA VAL A 54 2.73 1.00 -3.85
C VAL A 54 3.19 -0.45 -3.96
N VAL A 55 4.47 -0.65 -4.28
CA VAL A 55 5.08 -1.98 -4.34
C VAL A 55 6.22 -2.01 -3.34
N VAL A 56 6.16 -2.97 -2.41
CA VAL A 56 7.24 -3.20 -1.45
C VAL A 56 8.23 -4.17 -2.08
N LYS A 57 9.46 -3.68 -2.31
CA LYS A 57 10.56 -4.50 -2.87
C LYS A 57 11.36 -5.21 -1.78
N ASP A 58 11.60 -4.49 -0.68
CA ASP A 58 12.39 -4.97 0.44
C ASP A 58 11.78 -4.43 1.74
N TYR A 59 11.58 -5.31 2.72
CA TYR A 59 11.02 -4.96 4.02
C TYR A 59 12.10 -4.51 5.03
N GLY A 60 13.38 -4.66 4.68
CA GLY A 60 14.54 -4.26 5.48
C GLY A 60 14.83 -5.18 6.67
N LYS A 61 13.86 -5.38 7.57
CA LYS A 61 14.02 -6.21 8.77
C LYS A 61 12.80 -7.08 9.02
N GLU A 62 13.06 -8.34 9.33
CA GLU A 62 12.05 -9.25 9.85
C GLU A 62 11.59 -8.76 11.23
N SER A 63 10.38 -8.21 11.26
CA SER A 63 9.76 -7.64 12.45
C SER A 63 8.39 -8.26 12.67
N GLN A 64 7.86 -8.16 13.89
CA GLN A 64 6.51 -8.64 14.22
C GLN A 64 5.43 -8.07 13.28
N ALA A 65 5.64 -6.87 12.73
CA ALA A 65 4.72 -6.29 11.75
C ALA A 65 4.64 -7.10 10.45
N LEU A 66 5.74 -7.71 10.00
CA LEU A 66 5.72 -8.58 8.83
C LEU A 66 4.98 -9.89 9.09
N ASP A 67 5.09 -10.41 10.31
CA ASP A 67 4.39 -11.64 10.69
C ASP A 67 2.87 -11.42 10.68
N VAL A 68 2.40 -10.30 11.24
CA VAL A 68 0.99 -9.88 11.19
C VAL A 68 0.50 -9.70 9.75
N LEU A 69 1.31 -9.09 8.88
CA LEU A 69 0.95 -8.92 7.47
C LEU A 69 0.86 -10.28 6.76
N ASN A 70 1.82 -11.17 6.97
CA ASN A 70 1.82 -12.51 6.40
C ASN A 70 0.64 -13.34 6.89
N ASP A 71 0.28 -13.26 8.17
CA ASP A 71 -0.88 -13.94 8.73
C ASP A 71 -2.18 -13.40 8.13
N TYR A 72 -2.30 -12.07 8.00
CA TYR A 72 -3.42 -11.45 7.30
C TYR A 72 -3.55 -11.95 5.85
N PHE A 73 -2.44 -12.06 5.11
CA PHE A 73 -2.44 -12.58 3.75
C PHE A 73 -2.75 -14.09 3.69
N ARG A 74 -2.31 -14.88 4.68
CA ARG A 74 -2.65 -16.30 4.80
C ARG A 74 -4.14 -16.50 5.09
N SER A 75 -4.71 -15.71 6.00
CA SER A 75 -6.14 -15.80 6.35
C SER A 75 -7.07 -15.38 5.22
N LYS A 76 -6.59 -14.54 4.29
CA LYS A 76 -7.38 -14.00 3.17
C LYS A 76 -7.19 -14.77 1.86
N LYS A 77 -6.37 -15.82 1.88
CA LYS A 77 -6.13 -16.73 0.76
C LYS A 77 -7.11 -17.88 0.79
#